data_AF-A0A2S9SRA1-F1
#
_entry.id   AF-A0A2S9SRA1-F1
#
_cell.length_a   1.000
_cell.length_b   1.000
_cell.length_c   1.000
_cell.angle_alpha   90.00
_cell.angle_beta   90.00
_cell.angle_gamma   90.00
#
_symmetry.space_group_name_H-M   'P 1'
#
loop_
_entity.id
_entity.type
_entity.pdbx_description
1 polymer ?
#
loop_
_entity_poly.entity_id
_entity_poly.type
_entity_poly.pdbx_seq_one_letter_code
_entity_poly.pdbx_strand_id
1 'polypeptide(L)'
;MKDSLFVYGTLMPNCPNSYVLENIVGKFVPATVKGKLIDAGWSASMGYPGIRLEMGNDTIHGFLFYSDNLINHWENLDIFEGVEFIRTPVIVERYDEVEVQTYIYTLKDEIIEMYEEKI
;
A
#
# COMPACT_ATOMS: atom_id res chain seq x y z
N MET A 1 4.41 18.41 -9.19
CA MET A 1 3.44 17.31 -9.38
C MET A 1 3.16 16.76 -8.00
N LYS A 2 1.91 16.44 -7.68
CA LYS A 2 1.56 15.84 -6.39
C LYS A 2 1.93 14.37 -6.45
N ASP A 3 2.84 13.94 -5.59
CA ASP A 3 3.08 12.52 -5.40
C ASP A 3 1.86 11.88 -4.74
N SER A 4 1.66 10.60 -5.05
CA SER A 4 0.57 9.83 -4.50
C SER A 4 1.04 8.46 -4.06
N LEU A 5 0.36 7.94 -3.04
CA LEU A 5 0.55 6.59 -2.50
C LEU A 5 -0.82 5.96 -2.27
N PHE A 6 -1.02 4.78 -2.83
CA PHE A 6 -2.18 3.96 -2.53
C PHE A 6 -1.92 3.14 -1.27
N VAL A 7 -2.84 3.23 -0.31
CA VAL A 7 -2.80 2.49 0.95
C VAL A 7 -4.08 1.68 1.14
N TYR A 8 -3.90 0.45 1.59
CA TYR A 8 -4.97 -0.55 1.73
C TYR A 8 -4.90 -1.31 3.07
N GLY A 9 -4.04 -0.84 3.98
CA GLY A 9 -3.74 -1.54 5.23
C GLY A 9 -3.52 -0.61 6.42
N THR A 10 -2.47 -0.86 7.19
CA THR A 10 -2.22 -0.17 8.47
C THR A 10 -2.04 1.35 8.37
N LEU A 11 -1.70 1.85 7.18
CA LEU A 11 -1.52 3.28 6.87
C LEU A 11 -2.84 4.01 6.52
N MET A 12 -3.96 3.31 6.42
CA MET A 12 -5.27 3.94 6.18
C MET A 12 -5.67 4.87 7.34
N PRO A 13 -6.53 5.89 7.09
CA PRO A 13 -7.01 6.76 8.16
C PRO A 13 -7.74 5.95 9.25
N ASN A 14 -7.51 6.28 10.51
CA ASN A 14 -8.01 5.55 11.70
C ASN A 14 -7.42 4.14 11.92
N CYS A 15 -6.39 3.74 11.19
CA CYS A 15 -5.64 2.50 11.46
C CYS A 15 -4.44 2.76 12.40
N PRO A 16 -3.79 1.69 12.94
CA PRO A 16 -2.71 1.81 13.92
C PRO A 16 -1.55 2.70 13.46
N ASN A 17 -1.26 2.73 12.16
CA ASN A 17 -0.16 3.49 11.58
C ASN A 17 -0.63 4.69 10.72
N SER A 18 -1.89 5.09 10.86
CA SER A 18 -2.45 6.30 10.23
C SER A 18 -1.59 7.54 10.50
N TYR A 19 -1.04 7.65 11.71
CA TYR A 19 -0.18 8.76 12.12
C TYR A 19 1.02 8.99 11.18
N VAL A 20 1.53 7.95 10.50
CA VAL A 20 2.65 8.08 9.56
C VAL A 20 2.27 8.99 8.38
N LEU A 21 1.07 8.78 7.82
CA LEU A 21 0.56 9.60 6.72
C LEU A 21 -0.14 10.87 7.21
N GLU A 22 -0.77 10.88 8.38
CA GLU A 22 -1.38 12.10 8.94
C GLU A 22 -0.35 13.18 9.28
N ASN A 23 0.88 12.78 9.65
CA ASN A 23 2.00 13.71 9.80
C ASN A 23 2.42 14.36 8.46
N ILE A 24 2.09 13.72 7.34
CA ILE A 24 2.30 14.26 6.01
C ILE A 24 1.03 15.04 5.63
N VAL A 25 1.11 16.37 5.51
CA VAL A 25 -0.07 17.16 5.14
C VAL A 25 -0.55 16.74 3.74
N GLY A 26 -1.71 16.08 3.65
CA GLY A 26 -2.22 15.50 2.41
C GLY A 26 -3.72 15.26 2.39
N LYS A 27 -4.20 14.60 1.34
CA LYS A 27 -5.62 14.27 1.14
C LYS A 27 -5.77 12.79 0.79
N PHE A 28 -6.68 12.11 1.47
CA PHE A 28 -7.08 10.74 1.14
C PHE A 28 -8.29 10.76 0.21
N VAL A 29 -8.22 9.97 -0.85
CA VAL A 29 -9.31 9.83 -1.82
C VAL A 29 -9.60 8.34 -2.00
N PRO A 30 -10.86 7.88 -1.90
CA PRO A 30 -11.17 6.47 -2.10
C PRO A 30 -10.74 6.00 -3.49
N ALA A 31 -10.08 4.85 -3.53
CA ALA A 31 -9.61 4.21 -4.75
C ALA A 31 -9.58 2.68 -4.59
N THR A 32 -9.47 1.98 -5.71
CA THR A 32 -9.38 0.54 -5.77
C THR A 32 -8.20 0.12 -6.62
N VAL A 33 -7.65 -1.06 -6.33
CA VAL A 33 -6.58 -1.68 -7.12
C VAL A 33 -6.91 -3.14 -7.35
N LYS A 34 -6.44 -3.69 -8.47
CA LYS A 34 -6.53 -5.13 -8.73
C LYS A 34 -5.30 -5.83 -8.19
N GLY A 35 -5.51 -6.91 -7.45
CA GLY A 35 -4.45 -7.71 -6.88
C GLY A 35 -5.01 -8.83 -6.02
N LYS A 36 -4.16 -9.48 -5.25
CA LYS A 36 -4.54 -10.53 -4.31
C LYS A 36 -3.98 -10.20 -2.93
N LEU A 37 -4.81 -10.30 -1.90
CA LEU A 37 -4.36 -10.18 -0.52
C LEU A 37 -3.79 -11.52 -0.05
N ILE A 38 -2.62 -11.48 0.58
CA ILE A 38 -1.91 -12.61 1.14
C ILE A 38 -1.66 -12.28 2.61
N ASP A 39 -2.04 -13.20 3.50
CA ASP A 39 -1.87 -13.06 4.94
C ASP A 39 -0.39 -13.30 5.33
N ALA A 40 0.49 -12.48 4.77
CA ALA A 40 1.93 -12.52 4.91
C ALA A 40 2.49 -11.10 5.16
N GLY A 41 3.68 -11.03 5.77
CA GLY A 41 4.34 -9.81 6.24
C GLY A 41 4.05 -9.47 7.71
N TRP A 42 4.81 -8.55 8.30
CA TRP A 42 4.59 -8.13 9.70
C TRP A 42 3.20 -7.56 9.94
N SER A 43 2.61 -6.89 8.94
CA SER A 43 1.27 -6.31 9.04
C SER A 43 0.16 -7.37 9.11
N ALA A 44 0.40 -8.57 8.57
CA ALA A 44 -0.55 -9.68 8.64
C ALA A 44 -0.79 -10.12 10.08
N SER A 45 0.25 -10.09 10.93
CA SER A 45 0.12 -10.36 12.37
C SER A 45 -0.80 -9.35 13.08
N MET A 46 -1.05 -8.18 12.48
CA MET A 46 -1.97 -7.16 12.97
C MET A 46 -3.36 -7.21 12.30
N GLY A 47 -3.61 -8.20 11.44
CA GLY A 47 -4.84 -8.35 10.67
C GLY A 47 -4.87 -7.55 9.36
N TYR A 48 -3.71 -7.09 8.87
CA TYR A 48 -3.59 -6.36 7.62
C TYR A 48 -2.74 -7.15 6.62
N PRO A 49 -3.35 -7.94 5.74
CA PRO A 49 -2.63 -8.76 4.76
C PRO A 49 -1.88 -7.87 3.76
N GLY A 50 -0.74 -8.35 3.28
CA GLY A 50 -0.01 -7.69 2.19
C GLY A 50 -0.63 -8.01 0.83
N ILE A 51 -0.37 -7.18 -0.18
CA ILE A 51 -0.89 -7.35 -1.54
C ILE A 51 0.17 -7.90 -2.52
N ARG A 52 -0.28 -8.75 -3.43
CA ARG A 52 0.45 -9.21 -4.62
C ARG A 52 -0.32 -8.81 -5.88
N LEU A 53 0.26 -7.96 -6.72
CA LEU A 53 -0.39 -7.42 -7.92
C LEU A 53 -0.51 -8.47 -9.04
N GLU A 54 0.53 -9.26 -9.27
CA GLU A 54 0.65 -10.21 -10.40
C GLU A 54 -0.34 -11.40 -10.36
N MET A 55 -0.93 -11.69 -9.20
CA MET A 55 -1.69 -12.94 -9.00
C MET A 55 -3.20 -12.76 -8.79
N GLY A 56 -3.72 -11.53 -8.84
CA GLY A 56 -5.09 -11.28 -8.40
C GLY A 56 -5.92 -10.43 -9.33
N ASN A 57 -7.15 -10.89 -9.54
CA ASN A 57 -8.24 -10.12 -10.12
C ASN A 57 -9.18 -9.56 -9.04
N ASP A 58 -8.84 -9.73 -7.76
CA ASP A 58 -9.66 -9.20 -6.68
C ASP A 58 -9.53 -7.68 -6.64
N THR A 59 -10.64 -7.02 -6.33
CA THR A 59 -10.67 -5.57 -6.17
C THR A 59 -10.39 -5.24 -4.72
N ILE A 60 -9.19 -4.74 -4.44
CA ILE A 60 -8.80 -4.27 -3.11
C ILE A 60 -9.24 -2.81 -2.97
N HIS A 61 -10.03 -2.55 -1.93
CA HIS A 61 -10.44 -1.21 -1.57
C HIS A 61 -9.38 -0.55 -0.68
N GLY A 62 -9.08 0.70 -0.98
CA GLY A 62 -8.13 1.49 -0.20
C GLY A 62 -8.33 2.98 -0.42
N PHE A 63 -7.28 3.73 -0.13
CA PHE A 63 -7.25 5.18 -0.29
C PHE A 63 -5.99 5.60 -1.04
N LEU A 64 -6.17 6.52 -1.96
CA LEU A 64 -5.11 7.24 -2.61
C LEU A 64 -4.78 8.49 -1.81
N PHE A 65 -3.60 8.49 -1.20
CA PHE A 65 -3.07 9.61 -0.44
C PHE A 65 -2.27 10.53 -1.36
N TYR A 66 -2.71 11.77 -1.50
CA TYR A 66 -2.02 12.81 -2.26
C TYR A 66 -1.33 13.79 -1.32
N SER A 67 -0.03 14.04 -1.53
CA SER A 67 0.68 15.10 -0.82
C SER A 67 1.86 15.64 -1.62
N ASP A 68 2.08 16.94 -1.53
CA ASP A 68 3.27 17.60 -2.08
C ASP A 68 4.52 17.31 -1.24
N ASN A 69 4.36 16.88 0.02
CA ASN A 69 5.48 16.56 0.92
C ASN A 69 5.91 15.10 0.85
N LEU A 70 5.09 14.22 0.26
CA LEU A 70 5.35 12.79 0.21
C LEU A 70 6.73 12.46 -0.38
N ILE A 71 7.22 13.29 -1.32
CA ILE A 71 8.56 13.18 -1.90
C ILE A 71 9.69 13.12 -0.86
N ASN A 72 9.55 13.86 0.25
CA ASN A 72 10.54 13.92 1.32
C ASN A 72 10.36 12.81 2.36
N HIS A 73 9.26 12.06 2.29
CA HIS A 73 8.91 11.01 3.26
C HIS A 73 9.03 9.60 2.69
N TRP A 74 9.34 9.44 1.40
CA TRP A 74 9.52 8.12 0.79
C TRP A 74 10.54 7.26 1.51
N GLU A 75 11.69 7.82 1.88
CA GLU A 75 12.72 7.07 2.61
C GLU A 75 12.23 6.58 3.97
N ASN A 76 11.47 7.42 4.70
CA ASN A 76 10.89 7.03 5.99
C ASN A 76 9.84 5.93 5.84
N LEU A 77 9.03 5.97 4.79
CA LEU A 77 8.05 4.93 4.48
C LEU A 77 8.74 3.62 4.08
N ASP A 78 9.77 3.69 3.24
CA ASP A 78 10.57 2.53 2.83
C ASP A 78 11.25 1.88 4.05
N ILE A 79 11.75 2.67 5.01
CA ILE A 79 12.32 2.16 6.28
C ILE A 79 11.24 1.55 7.19
N PHE A 80 10.07 2.18 7.28
CA PHE A 80 8.97 1.73 8.12
C PHE A 80 8.40 0.38 7.66
N GLU A 81 8.14 0.27 6.35
CA GLU A 81 7.66 -0.95 5.72
C GLU A 81 8.75 -2.05 5.71
N GLY A 82 10.00 -1.63 5.71
CA GLY A 82 11.15 -2.45 6.06
C GLY A 82 11.52 -3.47 4.99
N VAL A 83 11.99 -4.64 5.42
CA VAL A 83 12.50 -5.65 4.48
C VAL A 83 11.41 -6.47 3.82
N GLU A 84 10.17 -6.44 4.32
CA GLU A 84 9.11 -7.34 3.86
C GLU A 84 8.30 -6.77 2.69
N PHE A 85 8.29 -5.44 2.55
CA PHE A 85 7.52 -4.73 1.55
C PHE A 85 8.44 -3.96 0.60
N ILE A 86 7.97 -3.76 -0.62
CA ILE A 86 8.66 -2.96 -1.64
C ILE A 86 7.66 -1.99 -2.27
N ARG A 87 8.13 -0.78 -2.52
CA ARG A 87 7.38 0.24 -3.23
C ARG A 87 7.35 -0.10 -4.72
N THR A 88 6.16 -0.35 -5.23
CA THR A 88 5.92 -0.76 -6.61
C THR A 88 5.00 0.25 -7.29
N PRO A 89 5.31 0.70 -8.52
CA PRO A 89 4.38 1.53 -9.29
C PRO A 89 3.15 0.73 -9.70
N VAL A 90 1.97 1.32 -9.59
CA VAL A 90 0.70 0.68 -9.91
C VAL A 90 -0.30 1.68 -10.49
N ILE A 91 -1.29 1.18 -11.22
CA ILE A 91 -2.45 1.94 -11.66
C ILE A 91 -3.61 1.59 -10.74
N VAL A 92 -4.21 2.61 -10.13
CA VAL A 92 -5.41 2.46 -9.29
C VAL A 92 -6.58 3.18 -9.92
N GLU A 93 -7.77 2.67 -9.70
CA GLU A 93 -9.02 3.30 -10.14
C GLU A 93 -9.57 4.13 -9.00
N ARG A 94 -9.66 5.44 -9.21
CA ARG A 94 -10.25 6.36 -8.24
C ARG A 94 -11.77 6.25 -8.25
N TYR A 95 -12.43 6.69 -7.18
CA TYR A 95 -13.90 6.65 -7.05
C TYR A 95 -14.70 7.25 -8.22
N ASP A 96 -14.09 8.10 -9.05
CA ASP A 96 -14.69 8.72 -10.23
C ASP A 96 -14.31 8.02 -11.53
N GLU A 97 -13.91 6.74 -11.46
CA GLU A 97 -13.55 5.88 -12.59
C GLU A 97 -12.32 6.39 -13.37
N VAL A 98 -11.50 7.23 -12.73
CA VAL A 98 -10.25 7.73 -13.30
C VAL A 98 -9.09 6.84 -12.86
N GLU A 99 -8.37 6.30 -13.84
CA GLU A 99 -7.11 5.59 -13.61
C GLU A 99 -6.00 6.57 -13.23
N VAL A 100 -5.33 6.31 -12.12
CA VAL A 100 -4.22 7.13 -11.61
C VAL A 100 -2.99 6.27 -11.41
N GLN A 101 -1.88 6.68 -12.03
CA GLN A 101 -0.57 6.09 -11.76
C GLN A 101 -0.05 6.59 -10.41
N THR A 102 0.31 5.64 -9.55
CA THR A 102 0.73 5.88 -8.17
C THR A 102 1.70 4.80 -7.72
N TYR A 103 2.09 4.83 -6.45
CA TYR A 103 2.86 3.78 -5.81
C TYR A 103 2.01 3.02 -4.80
N ILE A 104 2.39 1.78 -4.52
CA ILE A 104 1.81 0.91 -3.49
C ILE A 104 2.94 0.12 -2.84
N TYR A 105 2.80 -0.21 -1.56
CA TYR A 105 3.69 -1.18 -0.91
C TYR A 105 3.13 -2.59 -1.10
N THR A 106 3.86 -3.41 -1.87
CA THR A 106 3.55 -4.82 -2.11
C THR A 106 4.49 -5.70 -1.32
N LEU A 107 4.07 -6.91 -0.97
CA LEU A 107 4.99 -7.88 -0.41
C LEU A 107 6.10 -8.20 -1.42
N LYS A 108 7.31 -8.38 -0.92
CA LYS A 108 8.40 -8.91 -1.76
C LYS A 108 8.15 -10.37 -2.08
N ASP A 109 8.52 -10.78 -3.29
CA ASP A 109 8.39 -12.18 -3.71
C ASP A 109 9.10 -13.12 -2.73
N GLU A 110 10.26 -12.74 -2.18
CA GLU A 110 10.98 -13.51 -1.16
C GLU A 110 10.13 -13.80 0.08
N ILE A 111 9.33 -12.84 0.55
CA ILE A 111 8.42 -13.05 1.70
C ILE A 111 7.27 -13.96 1.31
N ILE A 112 6.72 -13.78 0.11
CA ILE A 112 5.63 -14.60 -0.38
C ILE A 112 6.09 -16.06 -0.50
N GLU A 113 7.25 -16.30 -1.12
CA GLU A 113 7.86 -17.62 -1.26
C GLU A 113 8.13 -18.26 0.11
N MET A 114 8.73 -17.52 1.05
CA MET A 114 8.95 -18.02 2.42
C MET A 114 7.66 -18.39 3.16
N TYR A 115 6.54 -17.71 2.88
CA TYR A 115 5.22 -18.05 3.45
C TYR A 115 4.59 -19.24 2.73
N GLU A 116 4.68 -19.32 1.40
CA GLU A 116 4.16 -20.44 0.60
C GLU A 116 4.91 -21.76 0.91
N GLU A 117 6.22 -21.72 1.17
CA GLU A 117 7.01 -22.89 1.57
C GLU A 117 6.70 -23.41 2.99
N LYS A 118 6.05 -22.60 3.84
CA LYS A 118 5.66 -22.98 5.21
C LYS A 118 4.29 -23.65 5.31
N ILE A 119 3.52 -23.68 4.21
CA ILE A 119 2.20 -24.32 4.12
C ILE A 119 2.36 -25.74 3.58
#